data_AF-A0A357ZGJ4-F1
#
_entry.id   AF-A0A357ZGJ4-F1
#
_cell.length_a   1.000
_cell.length_b   1.000
_cell.length_c   1.000
_cell.angle_alpha   90.00
_cell.angle_beta   90.00
_cell.angle_gamma   90.00
#
_symmetry.space_group_name_H-M   'P 1'
#
loop_
_entity.id
_entity.type
_entity.pdbx_description
1 polymer ?
#
loop_
_entity_poly.entity_id
_entity_poly.type
_entity_poly.pdbx_seq_one_letter_code
_entity_poly.pdbx_strand_id
1 'polypeptide(L)'
;AKPVFPALNTKFMGGSERQGVWDERCAGCGNCLLGVTGGICPIARCAKRLMNGPCGGSANGVCEITPDVPCAWHLIWERLEELGQTEQYMPIIPAKDWTTAQGGGPRKIIREDLAE
;
A
#
# COMPACT_ATOMS: atom_id res chain seq x y z
N ALA A 1 35.98 16.52 -10.04
CA ALA A 1 34.78 15.87 -10.62
C ALA A 1 33.66 16.89 -10.70
N LYS A 2 32.85 16.90 -11.78
CA LYS A 2 31.65 17.76 -11.85
C LYS A 2 30.50 17.06 -11.12
N PRO A 3 29.76 17.72 -10.22
CA PRO A 3 28.61 17.12 -9.55
C PRO A 3 27.48 16.84 -10.54
N VAL A 4 26.83 15.69 -10.41
CA VAL A 4 25.65 15.29 -11.19
C VAL A 4 24.45 15.28 -10.25
N PHE A 5 23.38 15.97 -10.65
CA PHE A 5 22.15 16.07 -9.87
C PHE A 5 21.02 15.31 -10.57
N PRO A 6 20.15 14.60 -9.82
CA PRO A 6 18.95 14.02 -10.40
C PRO A 6 18.00 15.12 -10.88
N ALA A 7 17.40 14.92 -12.04
CA ALA A 7 16.43 15.87 -12.60
C ALA A 7 15.07 15.82 -11.90
N LEU A 8 14.75 14.70 -11.23
CA LEU A 8 13.43 14.42 -10.66
C LEU A 8 13.57 13.75 -9.29
N ASN A 9 12.61 14.04 -8.41
CA ASN A 9 12.45 13.35 -7.13
C ASN A 9 11.61 12.08 -7.33
N THR A 10 12.05 10.97 -6.73
CA THR A 10 11.21 9.80 -6.53
C THR A 10 10.11 10.15 -5.54
N LYS A 11 8.84 10.21 -5.99
CA LYS A 11 7.72 10.63 -5.15
C LYS A 11 6.99 9.44 -4.50
N PHE A 12 6.74 8.37 -5.25
CA PHE A 12 5.97 7.22 -4.77
C PHE A 12 6.21 5.97 -5.65
N MET A 13 5.77 4.81 -5.16
CA MET A 13 5.69 3.57 -5.95
C MET A 13 4.23 3.32 -6.33
N GLY A 14 3.92 3.52 -7.61
CA GLY A 14 2.55 3.56 -8.09
C GLY A 14 2.32 2.86 -9.41
N GLY A 15 1.07 2.97 -9.87
CA GLY A 15 0.61 2.50 -11.17
C GLY A 15 -0.14 3.59 -11.91
N SER A 16 -0.15 3.53 -13.24
CA SER A 16 -0.96 4.43 -14.06
C SER A 16 -2.42 3.97 -14.01
N GLU A 17 -3.32 4.88 -13.66
CA GLU A 17 -4.76 4.62 -13.83
C GLU A 17 -5.17 4.90 -15.27
N ARG A 18 -4.64 5.99 -15.81
CA ARG A 18 -4.76 6.41 -17.21
C ARG A 18 -3.55 7.28 -17.54
N GLN A 19 -3.37 7.57 -18.82
CA GLN A 19 -2.31 8.46 -19.26
C GLN A 19 -2.37 9.81 -18.51
N GLY A 20 -1.25 10.20 -17.92
CA GLY A 20 -1.15 11.45 -17.15
C GLY A 20 -1.60 11.34 -15.69
N VAL A 21 -2.14 10.20 -15.25
CA VAL A 21 -2.59 10.00 -13.86
C VAL A 21 -1.95 8.75 -13.29
N TRP A 22 -1.28 8.94 -12.16
CA TRP A 22 -0.60 7.89 -11.44
C TRP A 22 -0.98 7.96 -9.98
N ASP A 23 -1.22 6.78 -9.45
CA ASP A 23 -1.69 6.57 -8.10
C ASP A 23 -0.66 5.77 -7.32
N GLU A 24 -0.45 6.12 -6.06
CA GLU A 24 0.37 5.31 -5.17
C GLU A 24 -0.30 3.95 -4.91
N ARG A 25 0.48 2.88 -5.03
CA ARG A 25 0.01 1.49 -4.88
C ARG A 25 0.84 0.72 -3.84
N CYS A 26 2.07 1.14 -3.58
CA CYS A 26 2.98 0.45 -2.68
C CYS A 26 3.77 1.46 -1.82
N ALA A 27 3.91 1.13 -0.54
CA ALA A 27 4.80 1.86 0.38
C ALA A 27 6.20 1.23 0.50
N GLY A 28 6.43 0.11 -0.20
CA GLY A 28 7.71 -0.60 -0.21
C GLY A 28 8.13 -1.09 1.17
N CYS A 29 7.20 -1.58 1.99
CA CYS A 29 7.47 -2.00 3.36
C CYS A 29 8.13 -3.38 3.50
N GLY A 30 8.30 -4.15 2.41
CA GLY A 30 8.97 -5.45 2.42
C GLY A 30 8.14 -6.63 2.96
N ASN A 31 6.96 -6.37 3.50
CA ASN A 31 6.04 -7.37 4.03
C ASN A 31 4.64 -7.13 3.43
N CYS A 32 4.23 -7.92 2.45
CA CYS A 32 3.04 -7.64 1.64
C CYS A 32 1.73 -8.01 2.36
N LEU A 33 0.68 -7.17 2.24
CA LEU A 33 -0.67 -7.45 2.77
C LEU A 33 -1.72 -7.69 1.67
N LEU A 34 -1.36 -7.53 0.40
CA LEU A 34 -2.32 -7.54 -0.72
C LEU A 34 -3.10 -8.86 -0.82
N GLY A 35 -2.48 -9.98 -0.42
CA GLY A 35 -3.13 -11.30 -0.48
C GLY A 35 -4.33 -11.43 0.45
N VAL A 36 -4.38 -10.68 1.57
CA VAL A 36 -5.49 -10.72 2.53
C VAL A 36 -6.43 -9.52 2.41
N THR A 37 -6.02 -8.47 1.68
CA THR A 37 -6.81 -7.23 1.49
C THR A 37 -7.36 -7.09 0.08
N GLY A 38 -7.58 -8.20 -0.63
CA GLY A 38 -8.19 -8.19 -1.98
C GLY A 38 -7.35 -7.45 -3.04
N GLY A 39 -6.05 -7.26 -2.84
CA GLY A 39 -5.19 -6.53 -3.78
C GLY A 39 -5.09 -5.02 -3.54
N ILE A 40 -5.64 -4.49 -2.45
CA ILE A 40 -5.55 -3.06 -2.10
C ILE A 40 -4.65 -2.87 -0.89
N CYS A 41 -3.60 -2.06 -1.01
CA CYS A 41 -2.63 -1.88 0.08
C CYS A 41 -3.18 -0.97 1.19
N PRO A 42 -3.43 -1.46 2.41
CA PRO A 42 -3.93 -0.61 3.49
C PRO A 42 -2.87 0.36 4.03
N ILE A 43 -1.59 0.14 3.73
CA ILE A 43 -0.49 1.03 4.15
C ILE A 43 -0.32 2.20 3.18
N ALA A 44 -0.39 1.94 1.87
CA ALA A 44 -0.19 2.98 0.85
C ALA A 44 -1.47 3.76 0.56
N ARG A 45 -2.63 3.11 0.62
CA ARG A 45 -3.91 3.71 0.19
C ARG A 45 -4.70 4.35 1.33
N CYS A 46 -4.40 4.03 2.59
CA CYS A 46 -5.05 4.64 3.74
C CYS A 46 -4.22 5.81 4.26
N ALA A 47 -4.81 7.00 4.37
CA ALA A 47 -4.15 8.17 4.94
C ALA A 47 -3.59 7.95 6.36
N LYS A 48 -4.21 7.04 7.12
CA LYS A 48 -3.79 6.66 8.49
C LYS A 48 -3.01 5.34 8.55
N ARG A 49 -2.82 4.66 7.42
CA ARG A 49 -2.11 3.37 7.33
C ARG A 49 -2.67 2.27 8.26
N LEU A 50 -3.99 2.30 8.51
CA LEU A 50 -4.65 1.35 9.39
C LEU A 50 -4.68 -0.04 8.79
N MET A 51 -4.44 -1.07 9.61
CA MET A 51 -4.35 -2.47 9.16
C MET A 51 -5.58 -3.32 9.50
N ASN A 52 -6.50 -2.82 10.32
CA ASN A 52 -7.63 -3.58 10.83
C ASN A 52 -8.91 -2.76 10.70
N GLY A 53 -9.31 -2.44 9.47
CA GLY A 53 -10.56 -1.73 9.20
C GLY A 53 -10.50 -0.20 9.18
N PRO A 54 -11.64 0.44 8.89
CA PRO A 54 -11.77 1.89 8.75
C PRO A 54 -11.59 2.62 10.09
N CYS A 55 -11.21 3.90 10.01
CA CYS A 55 -10.92 4.74 11.17
C CYS A 55 -12.14 5.33 11.89
N GLY A 56 -13.36 4.97 11.49
CA GLY A 56 -14.62 5.58 11.98
C GLY A 56 -14.98 6.93 11.34
N GLY A 57 -14.02 7.69 10.84
CA GLY A 57 -14.28 8.95 10.13
C GLY A 57 -14.61 8.81 8.64
N SER A 58 -14.37 7.64 8.04
CA SER A 58 -14.77 7.39 6.64
C SER A 58 -16.29 7.22 6.52
N ALA A 59 -16.91 7.90 5.58
CA ALA A 59 -18.35 7.85 5.33
C ALA A 59 -18.63 7.74 3.83
N ASN A 60 -19.70 7.01 3.46
CA ASN A 60 -20.14 6.84 2.07
C ASN A 60 -19.01 6.42 1.10
N GLY A 61 -18.10 5.55 1.56
CA GLY A 61 -16.96 5.06 0.78
C GLY A 61 -15.77 6.01 0.65
N VAL A 62 -15.82 7.16 1.32
CA VAL A 62 -14.83 8.24 1.18
C VAL A 62 -14.00 8.40 2.46
N CYS A 63 -12.74 8.82 2.31
CA CYS A 63 -11.82 9.07 3.41
C CYS A 63 -12.16 10.38 4.13
N GLU A 64 -11.89 10.46 5.43
CA GLU A 64 -12.17 11.66 6.22
C GLU A 64 -11.31 12.88 5.85
N ILE A 65 -10.18 12.67 5.16
CA ILE A 65 -9.23 13.76 4.88
C ILE A 65 -9.73 14.69 3.77
N THR A 66 -10.51 14.18 2.82
CA THR A 66 -11.12 14.96 1.74
C THR A 66 -12.15 14.09 0.98
N PRO A 67 -13.22 14.68 0.43
CA PRO A 67 -14.18 14.00 -0.42
C PRO A 67 -13.59 13.29 -1.66
N ASP A 68 -12.42 13.73 -2.12
CA ASP A 68 -11.80 13.23 -3.36
C ASP A 68 -10.97 11.95 -3.18
N VAL A 69 -10.79 11.50 -1.93
CA VAL A 69 -9.95 10.33 -1.63
C VAL A 69 -10.85 9.16 -1.23
N PRO A 70 -10.93 8.09 -2.04
CA PRO A 70 -11.65 6.87 -1.67
C PRO A 70 -11.08 6.26 -0.38
N CYS A 71 -11.94 5.74 0.49
CA CYS A 71 -11.48 5.03 1.68
C CYS A 71 -10.91 3.66 1.29
N ALA A 72 -9.63 3.43 1.57
CA ALA A 72 -8.97 2.16 1.28
C ALA A 72 -9.72 0.94 1.84
N TRP A 73 -10.28 1.04 3.05
CA TRP A 73 -11.00 -0.08 3.68
C TRP A 73 -12.39 -0.32 3.09
N HIS A 74 -13.02 0.72 2.52
CA HIS A 74 -14.24 0.52 1.74
C HIS A 74 -13.92 -0.22 0.45
N LEU A 75 -12.90 0.21 -0.29
CA LEU A 75 -12.45 -0.46 -1.51
C LEU A 75 -12.04 -1.92 -1.23
N ILE A 76 -11.35 -2.19 -0.10
CA ILE A 76 -10.99 -3.56 0.31
C ILE A 76 -12.25 -4.40 0.50
N TRP A 77 -13.27 -3.87 1.18
CA TRP A 77 -14.52 -4.59 1.41
C TRP A 77 -15.23 -4.92 0.10
N GLU A 78 -15.45 -3.93 -0.77
CA GLU A 78 -16.09 -4.14 -2.09
C GLU A 78 -15.33 -5.20 -2.89
N ARG A 79 -14.00 -5.13 -2.87
CA ARG A 79 -13.15 -6.06 -3.60
C ARG A 79 -13.21 -7.49 -3.03
N LEU A 80 -13.30 -7.64 -1.71
CA LEU A 80 -13.48 -8.94 -1.08
C LEU A 80 -14.87 -9.51 -1.32
N GLU A 81 -15.92 -8.68 -1.37
CA GLU A 81 -17.26 -9.09 -1.78
C GLU A 81 -17.27 -9.63 -3.22
N GLU A 82 -16.67 -8.90 -4.16
CA GLU A 82 -16.54 -9.35 -5.56
C GLU A 82 -15.81 -10.70 -5.69
N LEU A 83 -14.83 -10.96 -4.82
CA LEU A 83 -14.06 -12.19 -4.81
C LEU A 83 -14.74 -13.33 -4.02
N GLY A 84 -15.83 -13.06 -3.31
CA GLY A 84 -16.45 -14.02 -2.39
C GLY A 84 -15.54 -14.38 -1.19
N GLN A 85 -14.71 -13.43 -0.74
CA GLN A 85 -13.68 -13.62 0.30
C GLN A 85 -13.89 -12.70 1.52
N THR A 86 -15.13 -12.31 1.81
CA THR A 86 -15.48 -11.41 2.93
C THR A 86 -14.98 -11.89 4.29
N GLU A 87 -14.81 -13.20 4.48
CA GLU A 87 -14.23 -13.80 5.69
C GLU A 87 -12.81 -13.29 5.99
N GLN A 88 -12.05 -12.84 4.98
CA GLN A 88 -10.72 -12.25 5.18
C GLN A 88 -10.76 -10.91 5.91
N TYR A 89 -11.92 -10.28 6.01
CA TYR A 89 -12.10 -8.99 6.67
C TYR A 89 -12.15 -9.09 8.21
N MET A 90 -12.50 -10.28 8.73
CA MET A 90 -12.74 -10.49 10.16
C MET A 90 -11.48 -10.72 11.01
N PRO A 91 -10.45 -11.44 10.54
CA PRO A 91 -9.24 -11.67 11.32
C PRO A 91 -8.52 -10.36 11.66
N ILE A 92 -8.11 -10.23 12.93
CA ILE A 92 -7.25 -9.13 13.36
C ILE A 92 -5.82 -9.44 12.94
N ILE A 93 -5.28 -8.61 12.05
CA ILE A 93 -3.87 -8.66 11.64
C ILE A 93 -3.01 -8.21 12.83
N PRO A 94 -2.00 -9.01 13.24
CA PRO A 94 -1.10 -8.63 14.32
C PRO A 94 -0.29 -7.38 13.98
N ALA A 95 0.41 -6.85 14.98
CA ALA A 95 1.36 -5.76 14.75
C ALA A 95 2.33 -6.14 13.62
N LYS A 96 2.37 -5.30 12.59
CA LYS A 96 3.16 -5.56 11.40
C LYS A 96 4.65 -5.53 11.74
N ASP A 97 5.36 -6.53 11.22
CA ASP A 97 6.81 -6.53 11.24
C ASP A 97 7.35 -5.51 10.22
N TRP A 98 8.07 -4.52 10.72
CA TRP A 98 8.70 -3.44 9.97
C TRP A 98 10.21 -3.62 9.77
N THR A 99 10.81 -4.73 10.23
CA THR A 99 12.25 -4.99 10.06
C THR A 99 12.69 -4.96 8.60
N THR A 100 11.80 -5.38 7.69
CA THR A 100 12.02 -5.39 6.23
C THR A 100 11.67 -4.06 5.53
N ALA A 101 11.21 -3.06 6.28
CA ALA A 101 10.93 -1.73 5.78
C ALA A 101 12.19 -0.85 5.76
N GLN A 102 12.07 0.38 5.28
CA GLN A 102 13.21 1.29 5.14
C GLN A 102 13.95 1.57 6.46
N GLY A 103 13.26 1.51 7.60
CA GLY A 103 13.85 1.74 8.92
C GLY A 103 14.92 0.73 9.35
N GLY A 104 14.94 -0.47 8.74
CA GLY A 104 15.94 -1.51 9.02
C GLY A 104 17.30 -1.29 8.34
N GLY A 105 17.42 -0.27 7.49
CA GLY A 105 18.63 0.03 6.73
C GLY A 105 18.54 -0.35 5.24
N PRO A 106 19.63 -0.14 4.48
CA PRO A 106 19.66 -0.45 3.05
C PRO A 106 19.40 -1.93 2.78
N ARG A 107 18.39 -2.22 1.97
CA ARG A 107 18.01 -3.60 1.63
C ARG A 107 18.88 -4.14 0.50
N LYS A 108 19.26 -5.41 0.61
CA LYS A 108 19.98 -6.15 -0.43
C LYS A 108 19.25 -7.47 -0.69
N ILE A 109 18.97 -7.76 -1.96
CA ILE A 109 18.46 -9.06 -2.40
C ILE A 109 19.58 -9.68 -3.22
N ILE A 110 19.97 -10.91 -2.88
CA ILE A 110 20.92 -11.71 -3.65
C ILE A 110 20.12 -12.88 -4.22
N ARG A 111 20.11 -13.01 -5.54
CA ARG A 111 19.54 -14.16 -6.23
C ARG A 111 20.69 -15.08 -6.58
N GLU A 112 20.93 -16.06 -5.71
CA GLU A 112 22.06 -17.00 -5.80
C GLU A 112 22.06 -17.73 -7.15
N ASP A 113 20.89 -18.04 -7.68
CA ASP A 113 20.68 -18.67 -8.99
C ASP A 113 21.08 -17.80 -10.20
N LEU A 114 21.33 -16.50 -10.00
CA LEU A 114 21.72 -15.53 -11.02
C LEU A 114 23.06 -14.84 -10.73
N ALA A 115 23.66 -15.10 -9.58
CA ALA A 115 24.81 -14.38 -9.05
C ALA A 115 26.15 -15.09 -9.29
N GLU A 116 26.13 -16.25 -9.94
CA GLU A 116 27.32 -16.95 -10.48
C GLU A 116 27.62 -16.56 -11.94
#